data_AF-A0A949RTQ4-F1
#
_entry.id   AF-A0A949RTQ4-F1
#
_cell.length_a   1.000
_cell.length_b   1.000
_cell.length_c   1.000
_cell.angle_alpha   90.00
_cell.angle_beta   90.00
_cell.angle_gamma   90.00
#
_symmetry.space_group_name_H-M   'P 1'
#
loop_
_entity.id
_entity.type
_entity.pdbx_description
1 polymer ?
#
loop_
_entity_poly.entity_id
_entity_poly.type
_entity_poly.pdbx_seq_one_letter_code
_entity_poly.pdbx_strand_id
1 'polypeptide(L)'
;MARLLLVDDDPDQLEVRRLLLEQAGHQVSTAESAAVAISLFLAQTPEIVVMDLRLPHTRDGLALIRRLRSESAATRIMVLSGWAADLANLPEEQMADQVLTKPVRSQQLVQFIARLALCLIALLPLHAAIAGNDFPFQLDAPAEVVADLDLSAPDADWGRPGREGALAVITVDGSHSQHVMVYGGQRHHYQVFLGPLDPGAHTVKVERHPDYSARGAHLEVHNVTYRQYKPTDPLYAVIANAPVLFARRNTIGKFTDVPMVLYCERLGDTSLRYTMIFSNEDGAASTRALMARWGRATSIEYIYEVWPDKTGKPLRAQIQTINHKDAGFHGKREGFHPLLGVVTDDNMVADDAASPIRYQLAPVLVDLGNAPREKVMDEHPITYLISARELEREGKLRTFGKVEGTKIGAPENYLFVEMRLLNKDARVAVLARLREDNFFRSSDLGVYDMGIERGGWVRTAIELPPATQPAQVAEIAFQCLPDARSEGAGSCRVDAIGKMFFLNSKQTPDPSFYRPGMDRGPWVIPAGEIRLLPLR
;
A
#
# COMPACT_ATOMS: atom_id res chain seq x y z
N MET A 1 -28.23 12.81 9.72
CA MET A 1 -27.67 12.48 11.04
C MET A 1 -26.27 11.93 10.83
N ALA A 2 -25.26 12.42 11.56
CA ALA A 2 -23.87 11.95 11.45
C ALA A 2 -23.27 11.73 12.85
N ARG A 3 -22.31 10.82 12.99
CA ARG A 3 -21.56 10.52 14.22
C ARG A 3 -20.32 11.39 14.30
N LEU A 4 -20.30 12.28 15.29
CA LEU A 4 -19.26 13.27 15.51
C LEU A 4 -18.44 12.93 16.74
N LEU A 5 -17.13 13.14 16.66
CA LEU A 5 -16.25 13.20 17.83
C LEU A 5 -15.74 14.63 18.01
N LEU A 6 -16.12 15.26 19.11
CA LEU A 6 -15.61 16.58 19.53
C LEU A 6 -14.41 16.40 20.44
N VAL A 7 -13.34 17.15 20.16
CA VAL A 7 -12.11 17.13 20.95
C VAL A 7 -11.71 18.56 21.30
N ASP A 8 -11.70 18.90 22.58
CA ASP A 8 -11.33 20.23 23.09
C ASP A 8 -10.97 20.04 24.57
N ASP A 9 -9.92 20.70 25.07
CA ASP A 9 -9.50 20.57 26.47
C ASP A 9 -10.29 21.51 27.41
N ASP A 10 -11.14 22.37 26.86
CA ASP A 10 -12.10 23.19 27.58
C ASP A 10 -13.48 22.48 27.69
N PRO A 11 -13.88 22.02 28.89
CA PRO A 11 -15.13 21.28 29.08
C PRO A 11 -16.38 22.14 28.83
N ASP A 12 -16.32 23.45 29.05
CA ASP A 12 -17.45 24.35 28.79
C ASP A 12 -17.65 24.49 27.27
N GLN A 13 -16.56 24.58 26.50
CA GLN A 13 -16.61 24.61 25.04
C GLN A 13 -17.10 23.28 24.45
N LEU A 14 -16.65 22.15 25.00
CA LEU A 14 -17.15 20.83 24.61
C LEU A 14 -18.67 20.74 24.81
N GLU A 15 -19.17 21.12 25.99
CA GLU A 15 -20.58 20.98 26.33
C GLU A 15 -21.48 21.88 25.47
N VAL A 16 -21.09 23.14 25.28
CA VAL A 16 -21.83 24.08 24.42
C VAL A 16 -21.90 23.59 22.97
N ARG A 17 -20.78 23.08 22.42
CA ARG A 17 -20.75 22.57 21.04
C ARG A 17 -21.48 21.23 20.91
N ARG A 18 -21.41 20.37 21.92
CA ARG A 18 -22.16 19.11 21.97
C ARG A 18 -23.65 19.39 21.88
N LEU A 19 -24.19 20.24 22.75
CA LEU A 19 -25.60 20.62 22.76
C LEU A 19 -26.04 21.23 21.42
N LEU A 20 -25.24 22.13 20.87
CA LEU A 20 -25.51 22.76 19.57
C LEU A 20 -25.62 21.73 18.44
N LEU A 21 -24.71 20.75 18.39
CA LEU A 21 -24.65 19.77 17.30
C LEU A 21 -25.67 18.64 17.47
N GLU A 22 -25.99 18.27 18.71
CA GLU A 22 -27.12 17.39 19.01
C GLU A 22 -28.46 18.03 18.61
N GLN A 23 -28.65 19.33 18.90
CA GLN A 23 -29.83 20.09 18.43
C GLN A 23 -29.91 20.15 16.90
N ALA A 24 -28.77 20.13 16.21
CA ALA A 24 -28.71 20.03 14.75
C ALA A 24 -28.94 18.60 14.21
N GLY A 25 -29.20 17.61 15.08
CA GLY A 25 -29.56 16.25 14.70
C GLY A 25 -28.37 15.31 14.46
N HIS A 26 -27.23 15.58 15.09
CA HIS A 26 -26.04 14.70 15.07
C HIS A 26 -25.92 13.87 16.35
N GLN A 27 -25.25 12.72 16.25
CA GLN A 27 -24.82 11.94 17.41
C GLN A 27 -23.42 12.39 17.79
N VAL A 28 -23.21 12.85 19.03
CA VAL A 28 -21.97 13.51 19.42
C VAL A 28 -21.32 12.80 20.60
N SER A 29 -20.06 12.45 20.45
CA SER A 29 -19.18 12.00 21.53
C SER A 29 -18.13 13.06 21.80
N THR A 30 -17.71 13.23 23.06
CA THR A 30 -16.76 14.26 23.48
C THR A 30 -15.49 13.63 24.07
N ALA A 31 -14.36 14.30 23.86
CA ALA A 31 -13.07 13.93 24.41
C ALA A 31 -12.30 15.16 24.90
N GLU A 32 -11.91 15.17 26.17
CA GLU A 32 -11.14 16.25 26.79
C GLU A 32 -9.63 16.14 26.54
N SER A 33 -9.17 15.08 25.88
CA SER A 33 -7.75 14.86 25.59
C SER A 33 -7.54 13.99 24.36
N ALA A 34 -6.34 14.06 23.78
CA ALA A 34 -5.96 13.23 22.63
C ALA A 34 -6.07 11.72 22.92
N ALA A 35 -5.72 11.28 24.14
CA ALA A 35 -5.79 9.87 24.51
C ALA A 35 -7.25 9.35 24.55
N VAL A 36 -8.16 10.14 25.11
CA VAL A 36 -9.60 9.84 25.13
C VAL A 36 -10.16 9.88 23.71
N ALA A 37 -9.75 10.88 22.91
CA ALA A 37 -10.17 11.00 21.52
C ALA A 37 -9.79 9.77 20.69
N ILE A 38 -8.55 9.29 20.81
CA ILE A 38 -8.09 8.06 20.12
C ILE A 38 -8.92 6.84 20.57
N SER A 39 -9.15 6.69 21.87
CA SER A 39 -9.91 5.56 22.41
C SER A 39 -11.35 5.54 21.88
N LEU A 40 -12.02 6.69 21.88
CA LEU A 40 -13.39 6.83 21.35
C LEU A 40 -13.43 6.69 19.83
N PHE A 41 -12.43 7.21 19.13
CA PHE A 41 -12.32 7.09 17.68
C PHE A 41 -12.28 5.62 17.23
N LEU A 42 -11.43 4.82 17.90
CA LEU A 42 -11.29 3.39 17.61
C LEU A 42 -12.55 2.60 18.00
N ALA A 43 -13.22 2.98 19.08
CA ALA A 43 -14.41 2.28 19.57
C ALA A 43 -15.68 2.61 18.78
N GLN A 44 -15.81 3.84 18.29
CA GLN A 44 -17.08 4.37 17.77
C GLN A 44 -17.05 4.70 16.28
N THR A 45 -15.87 4.71 15.64
CA THR A 45 -15.69 4.98 14.20
C THR A 45 -16.45 6.24 13.74
N PRO A 46 -16.13 7.42 14.31
CA PRO A 46 -16.84 8.65 13.97
C PRO A 46 -16.65 9.01 12.49
N GLU A 47 -17.67 9.59 11.91
CA GLU A 47 -17.68 10.02 10.49
C GLU A 47 -16.97 11.37 10.33
N ILE A 48 -17.06 12.23 11.36
CA ILE A 48 -16.39 13.52 11.41
C ILE A 48 -15.77 13.69 12.81
N VAL A 49 -14.52 14.12 12.84
CA VAL A 49 -13.85 14.61 14.04
C VAL A 49 -13.77 16.13 13.94
N VAL A 50 -14.21 16.83 14.98
CA VAL A 50 -14.00 18.26 15.13
C VAL A 50 -13.11 18.47 16.33
N MET A 51 -11.92 19.00 16.12
CA MET A 51 -10.91 19.11 17.18
C MET A 51 -10.33 20.51 17.30
N ASP A 52 -10.08 20.94 18.53
CA ASP A 52 -9.16 22.04 18.80
C ASP A 52 -7.74 21.63 18.42
N LEU A 53 -7.02 22.54 17.77
CA LEU A 53 -5.61 22.33 17.47
C LEU A 53 -4.75 22.38 18.74
N ARG A 54 -5.13 23.22 19.71
CA ARG A 54 -4.40 23.35 20.97
C ARG A 54 -5.04 22.40 21.97
N LEU A 55 -4.36 21.30 22.31
CA LEU A 55 -4.98 20.24 23.11
C LEU A 55 -4.01 19.52 24.06
N PRO A 56 -3.57 20.12 25.18
CA PRO A 56 -3.57 21.54 25.55
C PRO A 56 -2.43 22.33 24.88
N HIS A 57 -1.55 21.64 24.13
CA HIS A 57 -0.52 22.24 23.30
C HIS A 57 -0.77 21.93 21.82
N THR A 58 -0.30 22.82 20.92
CA THR A 58 -0.44 22.64 19.45
C THR A 58 0.15 21.31 18.96
N ARG A 59 1.29 20.89 19.55
CA ARG A 59 1.95 19.63 19.17
C ARG A 59 1.07 18.40 19.37
N ASP A 60 0.18 18.43 20.36
CA ASP A 60 -0.67 17.31 20.74
C ASP A 60 -1.84 17.20 19.76
N GLY A 61 -2.39 18.35 19.32
CA GLY A 61 -3.36 18.40 18.22
C GLY A 61 -2.75 17.93 16.90
N LEU A 62 -1.54 18.37 16.55
CA LEU A 62 -0.84 17.88 15.35
C LEU A 62 -0.59 16.37 15.39
N ALA A 63 -0.16 15.85 16.55
CA ALA A 63 0.03 14.41 16.74
C ALA A 63 -1.30 13.64 16.64
N LEU A 64 -2.39 14.20 17.17
CA LEU A 64 -3.72 13.61 17.05
C LEU A 64 -4.18 13.58 15.59
N ILE A 65 -4.02 14.65 14.80
CA ILE A 65 -4.37 14.66 13.36
C ILE A 65 -3.67 13.52 12.63
N ARG A 66 -2.34 13.39 12.80
CA ARG A 66 -1.56 12.30 12.17
C ARG A 66 -2.09 10.93 12.57
N ARG A 67 -2.36 10.73 13.86
CA ARG A 67 -2.85 9.47 14.41
C ARG A 67 -4.22 9.11 13.88
N LEU A 68 -5.17 10.04 13.88
CA LEU A 68 -6.52 9.81 13.36
C LEU A 68 -6.48 9.50 11.86
N ARG A 69 -5.64 10.22 11.10
CA ARG A 69 -5.49 9.99 9.66
C ARG A 69 -4.84 8.65 9.34
N SER A 70 -3.89 8.17 10.16
CA SER A 70 -3.30 6.84 9.97
C SER A 70 -4.27 5.70 10.31
N GLU A 71 -5.27 5.95 11.17
CA GLU A 71 -6.31 4.96 11.51
C GLU A 71 -7.47 4.97 10.52
N SER A 72 -7.81 6.11 9.91
CA SER A 72 -8.88 6.21 8.90
C SER A 72 -8.64 7.34 7.90
N ALA A 73 -8.53 6.97 6.62
CA ALA A 73 -8.57 7.91 5.51
C ALA A 73 -10.00 8.44 5.24
N ALA A 74 -11.03 7.72 5.67
CA ALA A 74 -12.44 8.04 5.38
C ALA A 74 -13.04 9.08 6.33
N THR A 75 -12.58 9.13 7.58
CA THR A 75 -13.12 10.06 8.59
C THR A 75 -12.72 11.49 8.27
N ARG A 76 -13.68 12.42 8.29
CA ARG A 76 -13.39 13.84 8.02
C ARG A 76 -12.81 14.51 9.25
N ILE A 77 -11.74 15.27 9.11
CA ILE A 77 -11.09 15.99 10.22
C ILE A 77 -11.28 17.49 10.02
N MET A 78 -12.00 18.13 10.93
CA MET A 78 -12.14 19.57 11.03
C MET A 78 -11.31 20.09 12.20
N VAL A 79 -10.43 21.04 11.93
CA VAL A 79 -9.54 21.65 12.93
C VAL A 79 -10.00 23.06 13.26
N LEU A 80 -10.12 23.36 14.55
CA LEU A 80 -10.42 24.70 15.07
C LEU A 80 -9.12 25.30 15.60
N SER A 81 -8.63 26.37 14.98
CA SER A 81 -7.36 27.00 15.36
C SER A 81 -7.55 28.45 15.80
N GLY A 82 -6.74 28.93 16.74
CA GLY A 82 -6.67 30.35 17.09
C GLY A 82 -6.06 31.21 15.99
N TRP A 83 -5.15 30.63 15.18
CA TRP A 83 -4.47 31.31 14.08
C TRP A 83 -4.33 30.36 12.88
N ALA A 84 -4.62 30.84 11.67
CA ALA A 84 -4.46 30.03 10.45
C ALA A 84 -3.01 29.56 10.23
N ALA A 85 -2.02 30.34 10.71
CA ALA A 85 -0.60 30.01 10.61
C ALA A 85 -0.18 28.79 11.45
N ASP A 86 -0.98 28.37 12.44
CA ASP A 86 -0.61 27.25 13.33
C ASP A 86 -0.59 25.88 12.61
N LEU A 87 -1.27 25.77 11.46
CA LEU A 87 -1.20 24.60 10.57
C LEU A 87 -0.49 24.88 9.23
N ALA A 88 -0.36 26.15 8.83
CA ALA A 88 0.08 26.51 7.48
C ALA A 88 1.48 25.96 7.15
N ASN A 89 1.63 25.34 5.98
CA ASN A 89 2.86 24.70 5.50
C ASN A 89 3.34 23.49 6.35
N LEU A 90 2.49 22.94 7.20
CA LEU A 90 2.75 21.68 7.89
C LEU A 90 2.06 20.52 7.13
N PRO A 91 2.59 19.29 7.19
CA PRO A 91 1.96 18.13 6.56
C PRO A 91 0.51 17.91 7.01
N GLU A 92 0.20 18.29 8.25
CA GLU A 92 -1.12 18.13 8.85
C GLU A 92 -2.19 19.02 8.20
N GLU A 93 -1.79 20.11 7.54
CA GLU A 93 -2.71 20.97 6.78
C GLU A 93 -3.44 20.18 5.70
N GLN A 94 -2.73 19.29 5.02
CA GLN A 94 -3.29 18.43 3.97
C GLN A 94 -4.06 17.23 4.54
N MET A 95 -3.91 16.94 5.83
CA MET A 95 -4.62 15.85 6.51
C MET A 95 -5.95 16.31 7.12
N ALA A 96 -6.13 17.62 7.30
CA ALA A 96 -7.38 18.24 7.72
C ALA A 96 -8.28 18.53 6.50
N ASP A 97 -9.52 18.05 6.54
CA ASP A 97 -10.52 18.33 5.50
C ASP A 97 -11.02 19.78 5.55
N GLN A 98 -10.96 20.41 6.74
CA GLN A 98 -11.35 21.80 6.94
C GLN A 98 -10.60 22.40 8.12
N VAL A 99 -10.08 23.62 7.95
CA VAL A 99 -9.53 24.43 9.04
C VAL A 99 -10.41 25.66 9.24
N LEU A 100 -10.80 25.94 10.49
CA LEU A 100 -11.58 27.11 10.88
C LEU A 100 -10.82 27.95 11.91
N THR A 101 -10.69 29.24 11.65
CA THR A 101 -10.08 30.19 12.59
C THR A 101 -11.10 30.64 13.64
N LYS A 102 -10.73 30.54 14.91
CA LYS A 102 -11.52 31.03 16.04
C LYS A 102 -11.50 32.58 16.07
N PRO A 103 -12.60 33.23 16.47
CA PRO A 103 -13.85 32.64 16.98
C PRO A 103 -14.73 32.09 15.86
N VAL A 104 -15.22 30.86 16.04
CA VAL A 104 -16.16 30.22 15.09
C VAL A 104 -17.59 30.47 15.56
N ARG A 105 -18.43 31.08 14.73
CA ARG A 105 -19.85 31.30 15.04
C ARG A 105 -20.61 29.98 15.00
N SER A 106 -21.57 29.77 15.91
CA SER A 106 -22.35 28.53 16.01
C SER A 106 -23.01 28.11 14.69
N GLN A 107 -23.64 29.05 13.98
CA GLN A 107 -24.24 28.78 12.66
C GLN A 107 -23.20 28.37 11.61
N GLN A 108 -22.00 28.96 11.65
CA GLN A 108 -20.92 28.64 10.73
C GLN A 108 -20.40 27.22 10.98
N LEU A 109 -20.21 26.84 12.25
CA LEU A 109 -19.81 25.48 12.63
C LEU A 109 -20.83 24.44 12.14
N VAL A 110 -22.12 24.66 12.39
CA VAL A 110 -23.20 23.78 11.93
C VAL A 110 -23.23 23.70 10.41
N GLN A 111 -23.05 24.80 9.68
CA GLN A 111 -23.00 24.81 8.22
C GLN A 111 -21.83 24.02 7.64
N PHE A 112 -20.62 24.14 8.22
CA PHE A 112 -19.47 23.37 7.77
C PHE A 112 -19.62 21.88 8.06
N ILE A 113 -20.13 21.53 9.24
CA ILE A 113 -20.42 20.13 9.59
C ILE A 113 -21.52 19.58 8.68
N ALA A 114 -22.57 20.36 8.40
CA ALA A 114 -23.60 19.97 7.45
C ALA A 114 -23.03 19.77 6.05
N ARG A 115 -22.09 20.60 5.58
CA ARG A 115 -21.39 20.42 4.30
C ARG A 115 -20.52 19.15 4.28
N LEU A 116 -19.73 18.92 5.32
CA LEU A 116 -18.93 17.69 5.42
C LEU A 116 -19.84 16.45 5.51
N ALA A 117 -20.93 16.53 6.27
CA ALA A 117 -21.94 15.49 6.35
C ALA A 117 -22.68 15.31 5.02
N LEU A 118 -22.94 16.37 4.26
CA LEU A 118 -23.51 16.32 2.91
C LEU A 118 -22.53 15.74 1.90
N CYS A 119 -21.22 16.01 2.02
CA CYS A 119 -20.21 15.29 1.25
C CYS A 119 -20.19 13.81 1.66
N LEU A 120 -20.39 13.50 2.94
CA LEU A 120 -20.55 12.12 3.41
C LEU A 120 -21.87 11.51 2.94
N ILE A 121 -22.95 12.28 2.71
CA ILE A 121 -24.26 11.83 2.19
C ILE A 121 -24.27 11.73 0.66
N ALA A 122 -23.54 12.60 -0.04
CA ALA A 122 -23.23 12.46 -1.48
C ALA A 122 -22.23 11.31 -1.72
N LEU A 123 -21.57 10.85 -0.65
CA LEU A 123 -20.79 9.61 -0.54
C LEU A 123 -21.54 8.51 0.25
N LEU A 124 -22.78 8.73 0.70
CA LEU A 124 -23.64 7.66 1.20
C LEU A 124 -24.26 7.07 -0.05
N PRO A 125 -24.04 5.79 -0.36
CA PRO A 125 -24.95 5.12 -1.26
C PRO A 125 -26.34 5.28 -0.64
N LEU A 126 -27.29 5.74 -1.46
CA LEU A 126 -28.69 5.45 -1.22
C LEU A 126 -28.71 3.95 -0.89
N HIS A 127 -28.93 3.58 0.38
CA HIS A 127 -29.24 2.19 0.73
C HIS A 127 -30.66 1.92 0.22
N ALA A 128 -30.87 2.04 -1.08
CA ALA A 128 -31.60 1.00 -1.74
C ALA A 128 -30.68 -0.21 -1.62
N ALA A 129 -31.17 -1.28 -0.98
CA ALA A 129 -30.80 -2.59 -1.45
C ALA A 129 -31.09 -2.56 -2.96
N ILE A 130 -30.07 -2.28 -3.78
CA ILE A 130 -30.18 -2.51 -5.20
C ILE A 130 -30.22 -4.02 -5.27
N ALA A 131 -31.44 -4.55 -5.38
CA ALA A 131 -31.64 -5.90 -5.86
C ALA A 131 -31.16 -5.91 -7.32
N GLY A 132 -29.85 -5.92 -7.51
CA GLY A 132 -29.21 -5.72 -8.80
C GLY A 132 -27.71 -5.42 -8.65
N ASN A 133 -26.92 -5.99 -9.54
CA ASN A 133 -25.48 -5.74 -9.62
C ASN A 133 -25.16 -4.51 -10.48
N ASP A 134 -26.15 -3.67 -10.80
CA ASP A 134 -26.08 -2.57 -11.74
C ASP A 134 -26.02 -1.21 -11.00
N PHE A 135 -24.99 -0.42 -11.30
CA PHE A 135 -24.65 0.84 -10.64
C PHE A 135 -24.58 1.96 -11.68
N PRO A 136 -25.65 2.78 -11.82
CA PRO A 136 -25.68 3.86 -12.80
C PRO A 136 -24.80 5.04 -12.38
N PHE A 137 -24.19 5.70 -13.36
CA PHE A 137 -23.43 6.93 -13.18
C PHE A 137 -23.53 7.85 -14.38
N GLN A 138 -23.18 9.13 -14.19
CA GLN A 138 -23.26 10.16 -15.21
C GLN A 138 -21.92 10.86 -15.39
N LEU A 139 -21.53 11.09 -16.64
CA LEU A 139 -20.38 11.89 -17.02
C LEU A 139 -20.82 13.19 -17.71
N ASP A 140 -20.08 14.27 -17.43
CA ASP A 140 -20.32 15.61 -17.98
C ASP A 140 -19.43 15.95 -19.19
N ALA A 141 -18.32 15.23 -19.35
CA ALA A 141 -17.35 15.38 -20.43
C ALA A 141 -16.64 14.04 -20.68
N PRO A 142 -15.97 13.86 -21.83
CA PRO A 142 -15.16 12.66 -22.05
C PRO A 142 -14.04 12.58 -21.01
N ALA A 143 -13.85 11.41 -20.41
CA ALA A 143 -12.86 11.20 -19.36
C ALA A 143 -12.39 9.75 -19.28
N GLU A 144 -11.18 9.54 -18.76
CA GLU A 144 -10.80 8.25 -18.19
C GLU A 144 -11.54 8.06 -16.87
N VAL A 145 -12.20 6.91 -16.68
CA VAL A 145 -12.99 6.66 -15.48
C VAL A 145 -12.39 5.51 -14.67
N VAL A 146 -12.22 5.76 -13.37
CA VAL A 146 -11.78 4.76 -12.39
C VAL A 146 -12.93 4.54 -11.41
N ALA A 147 -13.30 3.28 -11.20
CA ALA A 147 -14.22 2.88 -10.16
C ALA A 147 -13.46 2.56 -8.86
N ASP A 148 -14.04 3.01 -7.76
CA ASP A 148 -13.67 2.70 -6.40
C ASP A 148 -14.71 1.71 -5.86
N LEU A 149 -14.32 0.45 -5.72
CA LEU A 149 -15.19 -0.68 -5.39
C LEU A 149 -14.86 -1.19 -3.99
N ASP A 150 -15.85 -1.25 -3.11
CA ASP A 150 -15.71 -1.96 -1.84
C ASP A 150 -16.32 -3.34 -1.97
N LEU A 151 -15.49 -4.37 -2.02
CA LEU A 151 -15.89 -5.75 -2.27
C LEU A 151 -15.44 -6.66 -1.13
N SER A 152 -16.19 -7.73 -0.86
CA SER A 152 -15.73 -8.84 -0.02
C SER A 152 -16.11 -10.18 -0.61
N ALA A 153 -15.42 -11.22 -0.15
CA ALA A 153 -15.79 -12.60 -0.38
C ALA A 153 -15.82 -13.35 0.96
N PRO A 154 -16.89 -13.21 1.76
CA PRO A 154 -16.89 -13.62 3.18
C PRO A 154 -16.62 -15.11 3.40
N ASP A 155 -17.00 -15.95 2.44
CA ASP A 155 -16.80 -17.40 2.50
C ASP A 155 -15.45 -17.86 1.92
N ALA A 156 -14.61 -16.96 1.41
CA ALA A 156 -13.29 -17.29 0.92
C ALA A 156 -12.20 -17.10 1.99
N ASP A 157 -11.11 -17.86 1.85
CA ASP A 157 -9.90 -17.82 2.68
C ASP A 157 -8.68 -18.04 1.77
N TRP A 158 -7.89 -16.98 1.55
CA TRP A 158 -6.71 -17.00 0.68
C TRP A 158 -5.65 -18.03 1.14
N GLY A 159 -5.65 -18.40 2.42
CA GLY A 159 -4.72 -19.39 2.98
C GLY A 159 -5.11 -20.84 2.72
N ARG A 160 -6.29 -21.11 2.16
CA ARG A 160 -6.84 -22.46 1.99
C ARG A 160 -6.97 -22.86 0.52
N PRO A 161 -6.34 -23.96 0.08
CA PRO A 161 -6.47 -24.44 -1.28
C PRO A 161 -7.94 -24.66 -1.70
N GLY A 162 -8.34 -24.09 -2.83
CA GLY A 162 -9.69 -24.19 -3.39
C GLY A 162 -10.74 -23.26 -2.75
N ARG A 163 -10.33 -22.37 -1.84
CA ARG A 163 -11.18 -21.38 -1.15
C ARG A 163 -10.66 -19.96 -1.31
N GLU A 164 -9.73 -19.71 -2.23
CA GLU A 164 -8.88 -18.52 -2.25
C GLU A 164 -9.66 -17.19 -2.30
N GLY A 165 -10.60 -17.05 -3.25
CA GLY A 165 -11.30 -15.80 -3.50
C GLY A 165 -12.43 -15.91 -4.52
N ALA A 166 -13.16 -14.82 -4.70
CA ALA A 166 -14.12 -14.64 -5.78
C ALA A 166 -13.50 -13.73 -6.85
N LEU A 167 -13.60 -14.12 -8.12
CA LEU A 167 -13.22 -13.23 -9.21
C LEU A 167 -14.45 -12.42 -9.60
N ALA A 168 -14.41 -11.11 -9.40
CA ALA A 168 -15.45 -10.23 -9.90
C ALA A 168 -15.18 -9.90 -11.38
N VAL A 169 -16.26 -9.83 -12.18
CA VAL A 169 -16.28 -9.35 -13.55
C VAL A 169 -16.92 -7.97 -13.54
N ILE A 170 -16.23 -7.01 -14.14
CA ILE A 170 -16.73 -5.65 -14.31
C ILE A 170 -17.16 -5.49 -15.76
N THR A 171 -18.40 -5.05 -15.97
CA THR A 171 -18.89 -4.65 -17.29
C THR A 171 -19.39 -3.22 -17.26
N VAL A 172 -19.21 -2.48 -18.35
CA VAL A 172 -19.72 -1.11 -18.51
C VAL A 172 -20.62 -1.09 -19.72
N ASP A 173 -21.86 -0.66 -19.55
CA ASP A 173 -22.88 -0.61 -20.62
C ASP A 173 -23.04 -1.94 -21.37
N GLY A 174 -22.96 -3.05 -20.62
CA GLY A 174 -23.05 -4.41 -21.14
C GLY A 174 -21.78 -4.94 -21.83
N SER A 175 -20.72 -4.13 -21.96
CA SER A 175 -19.43 -4.54 -22.53
C SER A 175 -18.45 -4.97 -21.43
N HIS A 176 -17.70 -6.04 -21.67
CA HIS A 176 -16.67 -6.50 -20.73
C HIS A 176 -15.57 -5.44 -20.58
N SER A 177 -15.26 -5.08 -19.34
CA SER A 177 -14.15 -4.17 -19.02
C SER A 177 -12.95 -4.96 -18.49
N GLN A 178 -13.11 -5.64 -17.35
CA GLN A 178 -12.00 -6.34 -16.69
C GLN A 178 -12.47 -7.28 -15.58
N HIS A 179 -11.50 -7.83 -14.84
CA HIS A 179 -11.71 -8.62 -13.65
C HIS A 179 -11.05 -7.98 -12.42
N VAL A 180 -11.57 -8.34 -11.24
CA VAL A 180 -10.99 -7.98 -9.94
C VAL A 180 -10.90 -9.24 -9.10
N MET A 181 -9.69 -9.59 -8.64
CA MET A 181 -9.54 -10.66 -7.66
C MET A 181 -10.00 -10.15 -6.30
N VAL A 182 -11.15 -10.63 -5.83
CA VAL A 182 -11.62 -10.32 -4.48
C VAL A 182 -11.05 -11.34 -3.53
N TYR A 183 -10.03 -10.89 -2.79
CA TYR A 183 -9.38 -11.69 -1.77
C TYR A 183 -10.40 -12.13 -0.72
N GLY A 184 -10.31 -13.38 -0.28
CA GLY A 184 -11.26 -13.94 0.69
C GLY A 184 -11.35 -13.18 2.02
N GLY A 185 -12.51 -13.30 2.66
CA GLY A 185 -12.77 -12.79 3.99
C GLY A 185 -13.29 -11.35 3.99
N GLN A 186 -12.45 -10.42 4.42
CA GLN A 186 -12.87 -9.07 4.81
C GLN A 186 -13.11 -8.14 3.62
N ARG A 187 -13.93 -7.11 3.85
CA ARG A 187 -14.14 -6.00 2.92
C ARG A 187 -12.82 -5.32 2.58
N HIS A 188 -12.56 -5.17 1.29
CA HIS A 188 -11.40 -4.47 0.76
C HIS A 188 -11.80 -3.48 -0.33
N HIS A 189 -10.97 -2.45 -0.49
CA HIS A 189 -11.18 -1.36 -1.42
C HIS A 189 -10.33 -1.57 -2.68
N TYR A 190 -10.96 -1.61 -3.84
CA TYR A 190 -10.33 -1.86 -5.13
C TYR A 190 -10.51 -0.65 -6.04
N GLN A 191 -9.44 -0.21 -6.69
CA GLN A 191 -9.47 0.90 -7.64
C GLN A 191 -9.17 0.38 -9.03
N VAL A 192 -10.15 0.42 -9.93
CA VAL A 192 -10.09 -0.33 -11.19
C VAL A 192 -10.69 0.48 -12.34
N PHE A 193 -10.14 0.36 -13.55
CA PHE A 193 -10.56 1.19 -14.69
C PHE A 193 -11.91 0.78 -15.28
N LEU A 194 -12.81 1.72 -15.50
CA LEU A 194 -13.98 1.52 -16.35
C LEU A 194 -13.66 1.80 -17.83
N GLY A 195 -12.58 2.54 -18.08
CA GLY A 195 -12.05 2.90 -19.39
C GLY A 195 -12.33 4.36 -19.75
N PRO A 196 -11.89 4.79 -20.95
CA PRO A 196 -12.30 6.07 -21.52
C PRO A 196 -13.77 6.01 -21.90
N LEU A 197 -14.56 6.94 -21.38
CA LEU A 197 -16.00 7.01 -21.61
C LEU A 197 -16.40 8.39 -22.11
N ASP A 198 -17.40 8.41 -23.00
CA ASP A 198 -18.00 9.61 -23.54
C ASP A 198 -18.94 10.28 -22.52
N PRO A 199 -19.36 11.54 -22.71
CA PRO A 199 -20.36 12.16 -21.85
C PRO A 199 -21.70 11.44 -21.98
N GLY A 200 -22.34 11.11 -20.86
CA GLY A 200 -23.59 10.37 -20.90
C GLY A 200 -23.91 9.63 -19.61
N ALA A 201 -25.06 8.96 -19.66
CA ALA A 201 -25.46 8.00 -18.63
C ALA A 201 -24.80 6.67 -18.96
N HIS A 202 -24.17 6.08 -17.95
CA HIS A 202 -23.48 4.80 -18.02
C HIS A 202 -23.94 3.90 -16.88
N THR A 203 -23.74 2.60 -17.01
CA THR A 203 -24.01 1.63 -15.95
C THR A 203 -22.82 0.69 -15.80
N VAL A 204 -22.29 0.62 -14.57
CA VAL A 204 -21.32 -0.43 -14.19
C VAL A 204 -22.08 -1.62 -13.66
N LYS A 205 -21.68 -2.82 -14.06
CA LYS A 205 -22.11 -4.06 -13.43
C LYS A 205 -20.94 -4.77 -12.78
N VAL A 206 -21.15 -5.27 -11.56
CA VAL A 206 -20.13 -6.02 -10.81
C VAL A 206 -20.70 -7.39 -10.44
N GLU A 207 -20.21 -8.45 -11.08
CA GLU A 207 -20.75 -9.80 -10.89
C GLU A 207 -19.66 -10.81 -10.54
N ARG A 208 -20.03 -11.88 -9.84
CA ARG A 208 -19.12 -13.00 -9.62
C ARG A 208 -18.91 -13.77 -10.93
N HIS A 209 -17.66 -13.98 -11.32
CA HIS A 209 -17.32 -14.89 -12.42
C HIS A 209 -17.73 -16.32 -12.05
N PRO A 210 -18.55 -17.02 -12.85
CA PRO A 210 -19.04 -18.35 -12.51
C PRO A 210 -17.91 -19.40 -12.43
N ASP A 211 -17.04 -19.42 -13.43
CA ASP A 211 -16.04 -20.50 -13.62
C ASP A 211 -14.70 -20.26 -12.91
N TYR A 212 -14.25 -19.01 -12.82
CA TYR A 212 -12.96 -18.63 -12.23
C TYR A 212 -13.12 -18.03 -10.84
N SER A 213 -14.02 -18.56 -10.03
CA SER A 213 -14.12 -18.21 -8.62
C SER A 213 -13.98 -19.48 -7.78
N ALA A 214 -13.36 -19.37 -6.61
CA ALA A 214 -13.23 -20.49 -5.71
C ALA A 214 -14.61 -21.06 -5.32
N ARG A 215 -14.66 -22.37 -5.03
CA ARG A 215 -15.92 -23.07 -4.79
C ARG A 215 -16.58 -22.55 -3.51
N GLY A 216 -17.80 -22.05 -3.63
CA GLY A 216 -18.55 -21.46 -2.51
C GLY A 216 -18.07 -20.07 -2.10
N ALA A 217 -17.11 -19.46 -2.81
CA ALA A 217 -16.78 -18.06 -2.58
C ALA A 217 -17.90 -17.17 -3.11
N HIS A 218 -18.63 -16.50 -2.23
CA HIS A 218 -19.64 -15.51 -2.59
C HIS A 218 -18.98 -14.16 -2.85
N LEU A 219 -19.57 -13.33 -3.71
CA LEU A 219 -19.16 -11.94 -3.92
C LEU A 219 -20.20 -11.02 -3.30
N GLU A 220 -19.74 -10.10 -2.45
CA GLU A 220 -20.57 -9.02 -1.93
C GLU A 220 -20.01 -7.68 -2.40
N VAL A 221 -20.91 -6.85 -2.93
CA VAL A 221 -20.60 -5.48 -3.35
C VAL A 221 -21.19 -4.54 -2.31
N HIS A 222 -20.32 -3.81 -1.60
CA HIS A 222 -20.73 -2.93 -0.50
C HIS A 222 -20.92 -1.49 -0.96
N ASN A 223 -20.05 -1.04 -1.86
CA ASN A 223 -20.07 0.33 -2.38
C ASN A 223 -19.41 0.39 -3.75
N VAL A 224 -19.92 1.26 -4.61
CA VAL A 224 -19.36 1.56 -5.93
C VAL A 224 -19.41 3.08 -6.11
N THR A 225 -18.24 3.69 -6.16
CA THR A 225 -18.08 5.10 -6.53
C THR A 225 -17.14 5.23 -7.72
N TYR A 226 -17.05 6.41 -8.31
CA TYR A 226 -16.22 6.62 -9.50
C TYR A 226 -15.54 7.99 -9.48
N ARG A 227 -14.39 8.05 -10.13
CA ARG A 227 -13.59 9.25 -10.36
C ARG A 227 -13.35 9.40 -11.86
N GLN A 228 -13.43 10.64 -12.32
CA GLN A 228 -13.23 11.01 -13.71
C GLN A 228 -11.94 11.83 -13.87
N TYR A 229 -11.12 11.45 -14.84
CA TYR A 229 -9.87 12.11 -15.18
C TYR A 229 -9.97 12.69 -16.58
N LYS A 230 -10.15 14.00 -16.66
CA LYS A 230 -10.21 14.74 -17.92
C LYS A 230 -8.79 14.97 -18.46
N PRO A 231 -8.58 15.20 -19.77
CA PRO A 231 -7.25 15.48 -20.32
C PRO A 231 -6.48 16.65 -19.68
N THR A 232 -7.20 17.57 -19.02
CA THR A 232 -6.62 18.70 -18.28
C THR A 232 -6.15 18.34 -16.87
N ASP A 233 -6.46 17.15 -16.38
CA ASP A 233 -6.09 16.70 -15.04
C ASP A 233 -4.57 16.46 -14.95
N PRO A 234 -3.89 16.95 -13.90
CA PRO A 234 -2.44 16.73 -13.71
C PRO A 234 -2.01 15.25 -13.64
N LEU A 235 -2.94 14.35 -13.30
CA LEU A 235 -2.73 12.90 -13.25
C LEU A 235 -3.18 12.19 -14.52
N TYR A 236 -3.80 12.88 -15.50
CA TYR A 236 -4.35 12.25 -16.70
C TYR A 236 -3.34 11.36 -17.42
N ALA A 237 -2.11 11.84 -17.64
CA ALA A 237 -1.08 11.07 -18.31
C ALA A 237 -0.69 9.78 -17.55
N VAL A 238 -0.76 9.79 -16.21
CA VAL A 238 -0.51 8.63 -15.35
C VAL A 238 -1.67 7.63 -15.44
N ILE A 239 -2.90 8.13 -15.45
CA ILE A 239 -4.10 7.30 -15.54
C ILE A 239 -4.23 6.70 -16.95
N ALA A 240 -4.24 7.51 -18.00
CA ALA A 240 -4.46 7.08 -19.38
C ALA A 240 -3.39 6.12 -19.93
N ASN A 241 -2.18 6.08 -19.35
CA ASN A 241 -1.12 5.17 -19.79
C ASN A 241 -0.97 3.92 -18.91
N ALA A 242 -1.82 3.73 -17.89
CA ALA A 242 -1.75 2.56 -17.03
C ALA A 242 -1.95 1.27 -17.85
N PRO A 243 -1.12 0.23 -17.68
CA PRO A 243 -1.25 -1.01 -18.46
C PRO A 243 -2.51 -1.81 -18.11
N VAL A 244 -3.08 -2.44 -19.14
CA VAL A 244 -3.94 -3.60 -18.98
C VAL A 244 -3.03 -4.83 -18.89
N LEU A 245 -3.28 -5.69 -17.91
CA LEU A 245 -2.48 -6.89 -17.66
C LEU A 245 -3.34 -8.16 -17.74
N PHE A 246 -3.07 -8.97 -18.75
CA PHE A 246 -3.61 -10.32 -18.90
C PHE A 246 -2.94 -11.27 -17.90
N ALA A 247 -3.76 -12.05 -17.20
CA ALA A 247 -3.30 -12.98 -16.17
C ALA A 247 -2.43 -14.11 -16.77
N ARG A 248 -1.39 -14.49 -16.03
CA ARG A 248 -0.55 -15.66 -16.33
C ARG A 248 -1.42 -16.93 -16.41
N ARG A 249 -1.11 -17.82 -17.34
CA ARG A 249 -1.94 -19.01 -17.63
C ARG A 249 -2.15 -19.92 -16.41
N ASN A 250 -1.14 -20.10 -15.56
CA ASN A 250 -1.21 -20.94 -14.36
C ASN A 250 -1.79 -20.24 -13.12
N THR A 251 -1.99 -18.91 -13.17
CA THR A 251 -2.76 -18.17 -12.15
C THR A 251 -4.27 -18.48 -12.26
N ILE A 252 -4.77 -18.76 -13.47
CA ILE A 252 -6.19 -19.02 -13.71
C ILE A 252 -6.64 -20.28 -12.94
N GLY A 253 -7.61 -20.12 -12.03
CA GLY A 253 -8.19 -21.20 -11.23
C GLY A 253 -7.35 -21.66 -10.03
N LYS A 254 -6.08 -21.25 -9.93
CA LYS A 254 -5.23 -21.44 -8.73
C LYS A 254 -5.05 -20.17 -7.90
N PHE A 255 -5.22 -19.00 -8.53
CA PHE A 255 -5.06 -17.67 -7.94
C PHE A 255 -3.73 -17.50 -7.20
N THR A 256 -2.63 -17.85 -7.88
CA THR A 256 -1.25 -17.56 -7.46
C THR A 256 -0.70 -16.37 -8.25
N ASP A 257 0.15 -15.55 -7.64
CA ASP A 257 0.80 -14.38 -8.27
C ASP A 257 -0.22 -13.43 -8.92
N VAL A 258 -1.27 -13.09 -8.18
CA VAL A 258 -2.26 -12.12 -8.63
C VAL A 258 -1.73 -10.70 -8.48
N PRO A 259 -2.00 -9.79 -9.44
CA PRO A 259 -1.62 -8.39 -9.32
C PRO A 259 -2.39 -7.73 -8.18
N MET A 260 -1.68 -7.13 -7.23
CA MET A 260 -2.28 -6.52 -6.04
C MET A 260 -2.24 -4.99 -6.09
N VAL A 261 -1.10 -4.43 -6.49
CA VAL A 261 -0.88 -2.98 -6.52
C VAL A 261 -0.11 -2.63 -7.77
N LEU A 262 -0.65 -1.72 -8.58
CA LEU A 262 0.08 -1.03 -9.62
C LEU A 262 0.53 0.33 -9.07
N TYR A 263 1.81 0.65 -9.21
CA TYR A 263 2.29 1.99 -8.90
C TYR A 263 3.05 2.59 -10.08
N CYS A 264 3.09 3.91 -10.12
CA CYS A 264 3.78 4.68 -11.15
C CYS A 264 4.83 5.60 -10.51
N GLU A 265 6.04 5.60 -11.07
CA GLU A 265 7.09 6.58 -10.77
C GLU A 265 7.22 7.56 -11.94
N ARG A 266 7.47 8.84 -11.63
CA ARG A 266 7.94 9.82 -12.63
C ARG A 266 9.45 9.78 -12.64
N LEU A 267 10.04 9.32 -13.75
CA LEU A 267 11.49 9.22 -13.89
C LEU A 267 12.04 10.38 -14.72
N GLY A 268 12.85 11.21 -14.05
CA GLY A 268 13.29 12.48 -14.62
C GLY A 268 12.10 13.36 -15.04
N ASP A 269 12.29 14.15 -16.10
CA ASP A 269 11.25 15.06 -16.58
C ASP A 269 10.31 14.43 -17.63
N THR A 270 10.50 13.15 -17.99
CA THR A 270 10.00 12.65 -19.29
C THR A 270 9.33 11.29 -19.31
N SER A 271 9.61 10.36 -18.39
CA SER A 271 8.93 9.05 -18.40
C SER A 271 8.08 8.76 -17.18
N LEU A 272 7.07 7.93 -17.45
CA LEU A 272 6.23 7.27 -16.46
C LEU A 272 6.57 5.78 -16.46
N ARG A 273 7.01 5.28 -15.31
CA ARG A 273 7.35 3.87 -15.12
C ARG A 273 6.31 3.18 -14.25
N TYR A 274 5.68 2.13 -14.76
CA TYR A 274 4.66 1.35 -14.08
C TYR A 274 5.24 0.04 -13.58
N THR A 275 5.05 -0.21 -12.28
CA THR A 275 5.56 -1.40 -11.59
C THR A 275 4.40 -2.08 -10.87
N MET A 276 4.34 -3.40 -10.99
CA MET A 276 3.30 -4.24 -10.41
C MET A 276 3.85 -5.02 -9.22
N ILE A 277 3.09 -5.05 -8.13
CA ILE A 277 3.32 -5.96 -7.01
C ILE A 277 2.37 -7.14 -7.17
N PHE A 278 2.92 -8.34 -7.31
CA PHE A 278 2.17 -9.60 -7.33
C PHE A 278 2.22 -10.27 -5.96
N SER A 279 1.20 -11.08 -5.64
CA SER A 279 1.04 -11.72 -4.32
C SER A 279 2.20 -12.60 -3.88
N ASN A 280 2.96 -13.13 -4.82
CA ASN A 280 4.06 -14.05 -4.57
C ASN A 280 5.10 -13.96 -5.70
N GLU A 281 6.22 -14.64 -5.52
CA GLU A 281 7.25 -14.87 -6.53
C GLU A 281 7.45 -16.38 -6.67
N ASP A 282 7.09 -16.88 -7.84
CA ASP A 282 7.12 -18.30 -8.22
C ASP A 282 8.30 -18.65 -9.14
N GLY A 283 9.12 -17.69 -9.52
CA GLY A 283 10.28 -17.86 -10.37
C GLY A 283 11.47 -18.54 -9.67
N ALA A 284 12.66 -18.36 -10.25
CA ALA A 284 13.84 -19.12 -9.86
C ALA A 284 14.39 -18.77 -8.46
N ALA A 285 14.01 -17.64 -7.88
CA ALA A 285 14.48 -17.22 -6.57
C ALA A 285 13.76 -17.97 -5.45
N SER A 286 14.50 -18.71 -4.62
CA SER A 286 13.91 -19.35 -3.43
C SER A 286 13.34 -18.30 -2.47
N THR A 287 12.24 -18.62 -1.77
CA THR A 287 11.60 -17.73 -0.78
C THR A 287 12.58 -17.26 0.31
N ARG A 288 13.55 -18.10 0.71
CA ARG A 288 14.64 -17.70 1.62
C ARG A 288 15.51 -16.59 1.04
N ALA A 289 15.94 -16.74 -0.21
CA ALA A 289 16.72 -15.71 -0.90
C ALA A 289 15.90 -14.43 -1.06
N LEU A 290 14.59 -14.54 -1.28
CA LEU A 290 13.69 -13.39 -1.37
C LEU A 290 13.65 -12.59 -0.05
N MET A 291 13.44 -13.28 1.08
CA MET A 291 13.48 -12.65 2.40
C MET A 291 14.86 -12.06 2.72
N ALA A 292 15.93 -12.76 2.39
CA ALA A 292 17.30 -12.32 2.66
C ALA A 292 17.71 -11.07 1.86
N ARG A 293 17.35 -10.99 0.58
CA ARG A 293 17.82 -9.92 -0.31
C ARG A 293 16.83 -8.76 -0.43
N TRP A 294 15.54 -8.99 -0.21
CA TRP A 294 14.50 -7.97 -0.40
C TRP A 294 13.57 -7.80 0.80
N GLY A 295 13.56 -8.74 1.75
CA GLY A 295 12.68 -8.66 2.92
C GLY A 295 11.21 -8.81 2.56
N ARG A 296 10.89 -9.65 1.57
CA ARG A 296 9.52 -9.95 1.12
C ARG A 296 9.49 -11.27 0.35
N ALA A 297 8.30 -11.82 0.14
CA ALA A 297 8.05 -12.96 -0.75
C ALA A 297 7.22 -12.58 -2.01
N THR A 298 6.65 -11.38 -2.05
CA THR A 298 5.97 -10.84 -3.25
C THR A 298 6.95 -10.64 -4.39
N SER A 299 6.46 -10.68 -5.64
CA SER A 299 7.18 -10.22 -6.83
C SER A 299 6.90 -8.73 -7.07
N ILE A 300 7.93 -7.92 -7.40
CA ILE A 300 7.78 -6.47 -7.64
C ILE A 300 8.48 -6.11 -8.94
N GLU A 301 7.72 -6.10 -10.01
CA GLU A 301 8.25 -6.06 -11.37
C GLU A 301 7.83 -4.82 -12.13
N TYR A 302 8.83 -4.14 -12.67
CA TYR A 302 8.61 -3.07 -13.61
C TYR A 302 8.07 -3.70 -14.90
N ILE A 303 6.88 -3.29 -15.35
CA ILE A 303 6.23 -3.95 -16.51
C ILE A 303 6.11 -3.04 -17.74
N TYR A 304 6.11 -1.72 -17.56
CA TYR A 304 5.87 -0.80 -18.66
C TYR A 304 6.39 0.62 -18.39
N GLU A 305 7.18 1.19 -19.29
CA GLU A 305 7.66 2.58 -19.22
C GLU A 305 7.31 3.30 -20.51
N VAL A 306 6.82 4.51 -20.37
CA VAL A 306 6.34 5.33 -21.47
C VAL A 306 6.89 6.74 -21.36
N TRP A 307 7.17 7.33 -22.52
CA TRP A 307 7.50 8.73 -22.68
C TRP A 307 6.35 9.41 -23.40
N PRO A 308 5.35 9.92 -22.68
CA PRO A 308 4.22 10.60 -23.29
C PRO A 308 4.57 12.04 -23.69
N ASP A 309 3.81 12.61 -24.62
CA ASP A 309 3.81 14.05 -24.86
C ASP A 309 3.02 14.81 -23.78
N LYS A 310 2.91 16.13 -23.92
CA LYS A 310 2.18 16.99 -22.96
C LYS A 310 0.69 16.70 -22.83
N THR A 311 0.10 15.97 -23.79
CA THR A 311 -1.30 15.55 -23.77
C THR A 311 -1.49 14.15 -23.15
N GLY A 312 -0.39 13.50 -22.74
CA GLY A 312 -0.39 12.13 -22.26
C GLY A 312 -0.28 11.09 -23.37
N LYS A 313 -0.19 11.48 -24.65
CA LYS A 313 -0.12 10.52 -25.75
C LYS A 313 1.25 9.82 -25.75
N PRO A 314 1.33 8.49 -25.78
CA PRO A 314 2.61 7.76 -25.78
C PRO A 314 3.40 8.05 -27.07
N LEU A 315 4.63 8.57 -26.95
CA LEU A 315 5.53 8.79 -28.09
C LEU A 315 6.45 7.59 -28.34
N ARG A 316 6.94 6.99 -27.25
CA ARG A 316 7.65 5.72 -27.24
C ARG A 316 7.36 5.00 -25.94
N ALA A 317 7.52 3.69 -25.93
CA ALA A 317 7.38 2.88 -24.74
C ALA A 317 8.25 1.63 -24.81
N GLN A 318 8.53 1.06 -23.65
CA GLN A 318 9.26 -0.19 -23.51
C GLN A 318 8.61 -1.04 -22.40
N ILE A 319 8.92 -2.33 -22.40
CA ILE A 319 8.46 -3.30 -21.41
C ILE A 319 9.65 -4.10 -20.90
N GLN A 320 9.53 -4.67 -19.70
CA GLN A 320 10.49 -5.63 -19.19
C GLN A 320 10.06 -7.05 -19.56
N THR A 321 10.84 -7.67 -20.43
CA THR A 321 10.59 -9.00 -20.99
C THR A 321 11.40 -10.08 -20.28
N ILE A 322 11.23 -11.32 -20.72
CA ILE A 322 11.90 -12.53 -20.21
C ILE A 322 13.38 -12.28 -19.87
N ASN A 323 13.80 -12.75 -18.69
CA ASN A 323 15.13 -12.51 -18.10
C ASN A 323 15.40 -11.04 -17.76
N HIS A 324 14.36 -10.27 -17.41
CA HIS A 324 14.46 -8.87 -17.00
C HIS A 324 15.06 -7.94 -18.07
N LYS A 325 14.85 -8.27 -19.35
CA LYS A 325 15.41 -7.50 -20.49
C LYS A 325 14.43 -6.46 -20.99
N ASP A 326 14.88 -5.22 -21.06
CA ASP A 326 14.09 -4.15 -21.68
C ASP A 326 13.97 -4.34 -23.19
N ALA A 327 12.76 -4.23 -23.71
CA ALA A 327 12.47 -4.23 -25.15
C ALA A 327 11.43 -3.16 -25.49
N GLY A 328 11.49 -2.63 -26.72
CA GLY A 328 10.49 -1.68 -27.21
C GLY A 328 9.09 -2.30 -27.24
N PHE A 329 8.08 -1.54 -26.85
CA PHE A 329 6.69 -1.98 -26.92
C PHE A 329 6.12 -1.75 -28.33
N HIS A 330 5.59 -2.79 -28.95
CA HIS A 330 5.01 -2.79 -30.29
C HIS A 330 3.59 -3.39 -30.34
N GLY A 331 3.04 -3.80 -29.18
CA GLY A 331 1.73 -4.40 -29.05
C GLY A 331 0.54 -3.45 -29.21
N LYS A 332 -0.65 -4.01 -28.98
CA LYS A 332 -1.95 -3.31 -29.11
C LYS A 332 -2.21 -2.40 -27.90
N ARG A 333 -3.06 -1.39 -28.12
CA ARG A 333 -3.54 -0.48 -27.08
C ARG A 333 -5.06 -0.37 -27.10
N GLU A 334 -5.63 -0.12 -25.93
CA GLU A 334 -7.01 0.38 -25.75
C GLU A 334 -6.91 1.84 -25.33
N GLY A 335 -7.27 2.77 -26.21
CA GLY A 335 -6.90 4.17 -26.03
C GLY A 335 -5.37 4.31 -25.93
N PHE A 336 -4.87 4.82 -24.81
CA PHE A 336 -3.43 4.89 -24.54
C PHE A 336 -2.91 3.70 -23.71
N HIS A 337 -3.78 2.88 -23.14
CA HIS A 337 -3.42 1.75 -22.29
C HIS A 337 -2.77 0.63 -23.11
N PRO A 338 -1.52 0.22 -22.83
CA PRO A 338 -0.91 -0.94 -23.47
C PRO A 338 -1.58 -2.23 -22.99
N LEU A 339 -1.73 -3.19 -23.90
CA LEU A 339 -2.16 -4.55 -23.60
C LEU A 339 -0.92 -5.42 -23.38
N LEU A 340 -0.74 -5.90 -22.15
CA LEU A 340 0.39 -6.74 -21.74
C LEU A 340 -0.12 -8.06 -21.18
N GLY A 341 0.64 -9.13 -21.35
CA GLY A 341 0.35 -10.40 -20.65
C GLY A 341 1.58 -10.91 -19.92
N VAL A 342 1.33 -11.51 -18.75
CA VAL A 342 2.38 -12.14 -17.95
C VAL A 342 2.73 -13.50 -18.56
N VAL A 343 4.00 -13.70 -18.91
CA VAL A 343 4.46 -14.85 -19.72
C VAL A 343 5.49 -15.74 -19.02
N THR A 344 6.01 -15.34 -17.86
CA THR A 344 6.99 -16.12 -17.08
C THR A 344 6.57 -16.29 -15.62
N ASP A 345 7.24 -17.18 -14.91
CA ASP A 345 6.99 -17.43 -13.48
C ASP A 345 7.54 -16.34 -12.56
N ASP A 346 8.52 -15.55 -13.03
CA ASP A 346 9.01 -14.31 -12.40
C ASP A 346 8.24 -13.06 -12.88
N ASN A 347 7.02 -13.25 -13.37
CA ASN A 347 6.06 -12.20 -13.73
C ASN A 347 6.51 -11.18 -14.79
N MET A 348 7.45 -11.55 -15.67
CA MET A 348 7.81 -10.75 -16.85
C MET A 348 6.69 -10.77 -17.89
N VAL A 349 6.66 -9.72 -18.73
CA VAL A 349 5.56 -9.47 -19.65
C VAL A 349 5.95 -9.58 -21.12
N ALA A 350 4.96 -9.82 -21.97
CA ALA A 350 5.01 -9.69 -23.43
C ALA A 350 3.86 -8.80 -23.91
N ASP A 351 3.99 -8.26 -25.13
CA ASP A 351 3.04 -7.32 -25.74
C ASP A 351 2.08 -7.96 -26.77
N ASP A 352 2.11 -9.29 -26.89
CA ASP A 352 1.26 -10.10 -27.76
C ASP A 352 0.47 -11.19 -27.02
N ALA A 353 0.62 -11.28 -25.69
CA ALA A 353 -0.03 -12.28 -24.85
C ALA A 353 -1.49 -11.92 -24.52
N ALA A 354 -2.35 -12.94 -24.46
CA ALA A 354 -3.78 -12.80 -24.16
C ALA A 354 -4.25 -13.89 -23.18
N SER A 355 -5.27 -13.56 -22.39
CA SER A 355 -5.85 -14.43 -21.35
C SER A 355 -7.34 -14.12 -21.20
N PRO A 356 -8.19 -15.10 -20.83
CA PRO A 356 -9.60 -14.81 -20.51
C PRO A 356 -9.73 -13.92 -19.26
N ILE A 357 -8.70 -13.85 -18.41
CA ILE A 357 -8.66 -12.96 -17.25
C ILE A 357 -7.70 -11.80 -17.55
N ARG A 358 -8.19 -10.59 -17.34
CA ARG A 358 -7.43 -9.34 -17.43
C ARG A 358 -7.72 -8.44 -16.24
N TYR A 359 -6.71 -7.70 -15.82
CA TYR A 359 -6.77 -6.72 -14.74
C TYR A 359 -6.32 -5.36 -15.26
N GLN A 360 -6.94 -4.29 -14.78
CA GLN A 360 -6.47 -2.93 -15.03
C GLN A 360 -6.64 -2.12 -13.74
N LEU A 361 -5.61 -2.19 -12.89
CA LEU A 361 -5.58 -1.50 -11.61
C LEU A 361 -5.29 -0.02 -11.82
N ALA A 362 -5.95 0.85 -11.05
CA ALA A 362 -5.58 2.26 -11.00
C ALA A 362 -4.18 2.39 -10.38
N PRO A 363 -3.24 3.09 -11.04
CA PRO A 363 -1.90 3.25 -10.50
C PRO A 363 -1.89 4.23 -9.33
N VAL A 364 -1.12 3.91 -8.29
CA VAL A 364 -0.76 4.87 -7.25
C VAL A 364 0.52 5.60 -7.68
N LEU A 365 0.50 6.93 -7.73
CA LEU A 365 1.68 7.73 -8.02
C LEU A 365 2.58 7.78 -6.79
N VAL A 366 3.86 7.41 -6.92
CA VAL A 366 4.79 7.33 -5.80
C VAL A 366 6.10 8.08 -6.09
N ASP A 367 6.75 8.55 -5.03
CA ASP A 367 8.13 9.03 -5.02
C ASP A 367 8.97 8.09 -4.15
N LEU A 368 9.91 7.40 -4.79
CA LEU A 368 10.84 6.44 -4.17
C LEU A 368 12.28 6.97 -4.15
N GLY A 369 12.51 8.27 -4.40
CA GLY A 369 13.85 8.85 -4.42
C GLY A 369 14.63 8.66 -3.11
N ASN A 370 13.91 8.50 -1.99
CA ASN A 370 14.49 8.27 -0.67
C ASN A 370 13.95 7.03 0.05
N ALA A 371 13.45 6.02 -0.68
CA ALA A 371 12.91 4.81 -0.08
C ALA A 371 13.07 3.59 -1.02
N PRO A 372 13.07 2.36 -0.49
CA PRO A 372 13.05 1.17 -1.34
C PRO A 372 11.64 0.97 -1.92
N ARG A 373 11.51 0.13 -2.95
CA ARG A 373 10.21 -0.18 -3.58
C ARG A 373 9.22 -0.81 -2.59
N GLU A 374 9.73 -1.50 -1.59
CA GLU A 374 8.94 -2.10 -0.51
C GLU A 374 8.20 -1.07 0.35
N LYS A 375 8.51 0.24 0.26
CA LYS A 375 7.69 1.30 0.86
C LYS A 375 6.23 1.24 0.40
N VAL A 376 6.00 0.89 -0.87
CA VAL A 376 4.64 0.75 -1.42
C VAL A 376 3.87 -0.36 -0.71
N MET A 377 4.54 -1.45 -0.31
CA MET A 377 3.88 -2.51 0.48
C MET A 377 3.46 -2.02 1.87
N ASP A 378 4.22 -1.10 2.47
CA ASP A 378 3.88 -0.56 3.79
C ASP A 378 2.67 0.38 3.74
N GLU A 379 2.53 1.12 2.64
CA GLU A 379 1.38 1.99 2.36
C GLU A 379 0.15 1.17 1.92
N HIS A 380 0.36 -0.07 1.47
CA HIS A 380 -0.69 -1.03 1.09
C HIS A 380 -0.52 -2.38 1.81
N PRO A 381 -0.78 -2.47 3.13
CA PRO A 381 -0.47 -3.66 3.93
C PRO A 381 -1.18 -4.96 3.51
N ILE A 382 -2.23 -4.87 2.69
CA ILE A 382 -2.86 -6.06 2.10
C ILE A 382 -1.85 -6.92 1.33
N THR A 383 -0.81 -6.29 0.77
CA THR A 383 0.26 -7.00 0.06
C THR A 383 1.00 -8.00 0.96
N TYR A 384 1.26 -7.65 2.22
CA TYR A 384 1.83 -8.57 3.21
C TYR A 384 0.84 -9.67 3.60
N LEU A 385 -0.43 -9.30 3.85
CA LEU A 385 -1.46 -10.25 4.27
C LEU A 385 -1.68 -11.34 3.22
N ILE A 386 -1.89 -10.95 1.97
CA ILE A 386 -2.17 -11.90 0.89
C ILE A 386 -0.94 -12.75 0.59
N SER A 387 0.26 -12.16 0.59
CA SER A 387 1.50 -12.92 0.41
C SER A 387 1.71 -13.94 1.53
N ALA A 388 1.50 -13.58 2.79
CA ALA A 388 1.61 -14.50 3.92
C ALA A 388 0.62 -15.67 3.83
N ARG A 389 -0.63 -15.38 3.43
CA ARG A 389 -1.65 -16.41 3.20
C ARG A 389 -1.31 -17.31 2.04
N GLU A 390 -0.75 -16.77 0.97
CA GLU A 390 -0.30 -17.56 -0.19
C GLU A 390 0.83 -18.51 0.17
N LEU A 391 1.83 -18.03 0.93
CA LEU A 391 2.90 -18.86 1.46
C LEU A 391 2.38 -20.02 2.32
N GLU A 392 1.36 -19.77 3.15
CA GLU A 392 0.68 -20.81 3.94
C GLU A 392 0.00 -21.84 3.02
N ARG A 393 -0.82 -21.35 2.07
CA ARG A 393 -1.57 -22.18 1.12
C ARG A 393 -0.67 -23.09 0.29
N GLU A 394 0.49 -22.60 -0.10
CA GLU A 394 1.47 -23.32 -0.91
C GLU A 394 2.44 -24.17 -0.09
N GLY A 395 2.29 -24.17 1.24
CA GLY A 395 3.15 -24.93 2.13
C GLY A 395 4.61 -24.44 2.15
N LYS A 396 4.84 -23.17 1.82
CA LYS A 396 6.16 -22.50 1.82
C LYS A 396 6.60 -22.06 3.23
N LEU A 397 5.73 -22.18 4.23
CA LEU A 397 6.02 -21.93 5.64
C LEU A 397 6.51 -23.20 6.37
N ARG A 398 7.35 -22.99 7.38
CA ARG A 398 7.84 -24.02 8.32
C ARG A 398 7.85 -23.50 9.75
N THR A 399 8.00 -24.42 10.69
CA THR A 399 8.24 -24.06 12.09
C THR A 399 9.56 -23.28 12.24
N PHE A 400 9.59 -22.31 13.14
CA PHE A 400 10.82 -21.60 13.52
C PHE A 400 11.93 -22.56 13.95
N GLY A 401 13.18 -22.23 13.61
CA GLY A 401 14.38 -23.00 13.99
C GLY A 401 14.60 -24.30 13.21
N LYS A 402 13.65 -24.72 12.36
CA LYS A 402 13.84 -25.87 11.47
C LYS A 402 14.44 -25.45 10.13
N VAL A 403 15.20 -26.35 9.50
CA VAL A 403 15.65 -26.19 8.11
C VAL A 403 14.90 -27.19 7.25
N GLU A 404 14.05 -26.68 6.35
CA GLU A 404 13.21 -27.50 5.47
C GLU A 404 13.26 -26.91 4.05
N GLY A 405 14.24 -27.34 3.26
CA GLY A 405 14.43 -26.87 1.87
C GLY A 405 14.46 -25.34 1.77
N THR A 406 13.62 -24.79 0.91
CA THR A 406 13.49 -23.34 0.65
C THR A 406 12.45 -22.65 1.55
N LYS A 407 11.82 -23.38 2.47
CA LYS A 407 10.75 -22.84 3.33
C LYS A 407 11.28 -21.84 4.35
N ILE A 408 10.46 -20.84 4.64
CA ILE A 408 10.74 -19.76 5.59
C ILE A 408 9.88 -19.90 6.86
N GLY A 409 10.26 -19.21 7.93
CA GLY A 409 9.39 -19.05 9.10
C GLY A 409 8.18 -18.19 8.78
N ALA A 410 7.24 -18.06 9.72
CA ALA A 410 6.12 -17.13 9.60
C ALA A 410 6.64 -15.68 9.46
N PRO A 411 6.10 -14.85 8.54
CA PRO A 411 6.59 -13.49 8.29
C PRO A 411 6.65 -12.57 9.53
N GLU A 412 5.78 -12.78 10.52
CA GLU A 412 5.75 -12.02 11.79
C GLU A 412 7.00 -12.26 12.65
N ASN A 413 7.73 -13.34 12.39
CA ASN A 413 8.96 -13.68 13.12
C ASN A 413 10.18 -12.91 12.57
N TYR A 414 10.02 -12.09 11.53
CA TYR A 414 11.14 -11.41 10.90
C TYR A 414 11.29 -9.97 11.39
N LEU A 415 12.52 -9.60 11.73
CA LEU A 415 12.92 -8.20 11.85
C LEU A 415 13.26 -7.67 10.45
N PHE A 416 12.53 -6.66 10.00
CA PHE A 416 12.77 -5.96 8.75
C PHE A 416 13.70 -4.77 8.98
N VAL A 417 14.73 -4.63 8.15
CA VAL A 417 15.70 -3.53 8.22
C VAL A 417 15.78 -2.85 6.87
N GLU A 418 15.46 -1.56 6.85
CA GLU A 418 15.57 -0.68 5.69
C GLU A 418 16.78 0.24 5.83
N MET A 419 17.58 0.32 4.77
CA MET A 419 18.81 1.12 4.77
C MET A 419 19.17 1.60 3.37
N ARG A 420 20.06 2.58 3.30
CA ARG A 420 20.69 3.02 2.06
C ARG A 420 22.11 2.46 1.97
N LEU A 421 22.37 1.65 0.96
CA LEU A 421 23.67 1.02 0.72
C LEU A 421 24.45 1.70 -0.42
N LEU A 422 25.76 1.77 -0.24
CA LEU A 422 26.73 2.05 -1.28
C LEU A 422 27.81 0.98 -1.18
N ASN A 423 27.60 -0.11 -1.87
CA ASN A 423 28.52 -1.22 -1.93
C ASN A 423 29.04 -1.37 -3.37
N LYS A 424 30.29 -1.81 -3.49
CA LYS A 424 30.98 -2.04 -4.76
C LYS A 424 31.72 -3.36 -4.66
N ASP A 425 31.52 -4.24 -5.65
CA ASP A 425 32.16 -5.56 -5.75
C ASP A 425 32.07 -6.37 -4.44
N ALA A 426 30.98 -6.17 -3.69
CA ALA A 426 30.73 -6.75 -2.38
C ALA A 426 29.23 -6.81 -2.11
N ARG A 427 28.82 -7.66 -1.18
CA ARG A 427 27.46 -7.81 -0.66
C ARG A 427 27.39 -7.40 0.80
N VAL A 428 26.20 -7.01 1.27
CA VAL A 428 25.95 -6.71 2.68
C VAL A 428 25.01 -7.74 3.28
N ALA A 429 25.40 -8.31 4.43
CA ALA A 429 24.49 -9.05 5.31
C ALA A 429 24.21 -8.22 6.57
N VAL A 430 22.97 -8.27 7.04
CA VAL A 430 22.55 -7.59 8.26
C VAL A 430 22.42 -8.62 9.36
N LEU A 431 22.98 -8.29 10.52
CA LEU A 431 23.06 -9.16 11.67
C LEU A 431 22.21 -8.56 12.80
N ALA A 432 21.52 -9.42 13.55
CA ALA A 432 20.82 -9.05 14.76
C ALA A 432 21.20 -10.00 15.90
N ARG A 433 21.45 -9.44 17.09
CA ARG A 433 21.65 -10.20 18.32
C ARG A 433 20.61 -9.80 19.33
N LEU A 434 19.97 -10.80 19.94
CA LEU A 434 19.05 -10.60 21.06
C LEU A 434 19.81 -10.50 22.37
N ARG A 435 19.20 -9.87 23.39
CA ARG A 435 19.82 -9.69 24.72
C ARG A 435 20.24 -11.01 25.36
N GLU A 436 19.44 -12.05 25.18
CA GLU A 436 19.68 -13.40 25.72
C GLU A 436 20.59 -14.25 24.82
N ASP A 437 20.82 -13.83 23.57
CA ASP A 437 21.65 -14.57 22.62
C ASP A 437 23.13 -14.14 22.76
N ASN A 438 24.03 -15.12 22.76
CA ASN A 438 25.49 -14.92 22.67
C ASN A 438 26.02 -15.05 21.22
N PHE A 439 25.13 -15.09 20.23
CA PHE A 439 25.45 -15.22 18.81
C PHE A 439 24.60 -14.27 17.97
N PHE A 440 25.07 -13.94 16.77
CA PHE A 440 24.31 -13.17 15.79
C PHE A 440 23.48 -14.09 14.89
N ARG A 441 22.29 -13.63 14.53
CA ARG A 441 21.48 -14.17 13.43
C ARG A 441 21.70 -13.27 12.22
N SER A 442 21.84 -13.86 11.04
CA SER A 442 22.13 -13.12 9.81
C SER A 442 20.98 -13.18 8.81
N SER A 443 20.81 -12.11 8.04
CA SER A 443 19.81 -12.03 6.98
C SER A 443 20.10 -12.99 5.82
N ASP A 444 21.38 -13.22 5.52
CA ASP A 444 21.86 -14.07 4.42
C ASP A 444 21.92 -15.56 4.77
N LEU A 445 21.61 -15.93 6.02
CA LEU A 445 21.67 -17.30 6.52
C LEU A 445 23.07 -17.95 6.39
N GLY A 446 24.14 -17.14 6.30
CA GLY A 446 25.50 -17.59 6.05
C GLY A 446 25.77 -18.02 4.60
N VAL A 447 24.87 -17.71 3.66
CA VAL A 447 25.01 -18.01 2.24
C VAL A 447 25.39 -16.72 1.50
N TYR A 448 26.61 -16.67 0.98
CA TYR A 448 27.17 -15.50 0.30
C TYR A 448 26.22 -14.89 -0.75
N ASP A 449 25.62 -15.71 -1.62
CA ASP A 449 24.73 -15.24 -2.70
C ASP A 449 23.40 -14.65 -2.20
N MET A 450 23.06 -14.84 -0.93
CA MET A 450 21.88 -14.24 -0.30
C MET A 450 22.18 -12.86 0.30
N GLY A 451 23.43 -12.41 0.30
CA GLY A 451 23.79 -11.04 0.66
C GLY A 451 23.24 -10.00 -0.34
N ILE A 452 23.05 -8.78 0.14
CA ILE A 452 22.51 -7.67 -0.66
C ILE A 452 23.63 -7.10 -1.54
N GLU A 453 23.58 -7.37 -2.84
CA GLU A 453 24.54 -6.86 -3.83
C GLU A 453 24.20 -5.47 -4.38
N ARG A 454 22.93 -5.06 -4.34
CA ARG A 454 22.50 -3.79 -4.94
C ARG A 454 22.75 -2.62 -3.98
N GLY A 455 23.15 -1.48 -4.55
CA GLY A 455 23.17 -0.19 -3.85
C GLY A 455 21.82 0.53 -3.88
N GLY A 456 21.78 1.72 -3.28
CA GLY A 456 20.57 2.52 -3.12
C GLY A 456 19.76 2.15 -1.88
N TRP A 457 18.50 2.55 -1.84
CA TRP A 457 17.60 2.15 -0.76
C TRP A 457 17.18 0.69 -0.91
N VAL A 458 17.38 -0.09 0.15
CA VAL A 458 17.12 -1.53 0.17
C VAL A 458 16.43 -1.94 1.46
N ARG A 459 15.82 -3.12 1.43
CA ARG A 459 15.25 -3.80 2.60
C ARG A 459 15.73 -5.25 2.65
N THR A 460 15.86 -5.77 3.86
CA THR A 460 16.10 -7.18 4.16
C THR A 460 15.33 -7.59 5.41
N ALA A 461 15.31 -8.90 5.69
CA ALA A 461 14.64 -9.49 6.83
C ALA A 461 15.53 -10.52 7.54
N ILE A 462 15.49 -10.54 8.88
CA ILE A 462 16.24 -11.47 9.73
C ILE A 462 15.21 -12.28 10.54
N GLU A 463 15.23 -13.60 10.43
CA GLU A 463 14.34 -14.46 11.22
C GLU A 463 14.77 -14.48 12.68
N LEU A 464 13.85 -14.13 13.58
CA LEU A 464 14.02 -14.13 15.03
C LEU A 464 13.03 -15.13 15.66
N PRO A 465 13.20 -15.52 16.94
CA PRO A 465 12.24 -16.33 17.65
C PRO A 465 10.82 -15.73 17.60
N PRO A 466 9.77 -16.57 17.59
CA PRO A 466 8.39 -16.08 17.58
C PRO A 466 8.10 -15.11 18.73
N ALA A 467 7.27 -14.10 18.45
CA ALA A 467 6.89 -13.06 19.38
C ALA A 467 8.04 -12.18 19.93
N THR A 468 9.19 -12.16 19.25
CA THR A 468 10.30 -11.23 19.58
C THR A 468 9.81 -9.78 19.55
N GLN A 469 10.06 -9.05 20.64
CA GLN A 469 9.73 -7.64 20.78
C GLN A 469 10.95 -6.76 20.47
N PRO A 470 10.75 -5.51 19.99
CA PRO A 470 11.84 -4.56 19.75
C PRO A 470 12.83 -4.41 20.90
N ALA A 471 12.35 -4.38 22.15
CA ALA A 471 13.19 -4.22 23.34
C ALA A 471 14.18 -5.38 23.56
N GLN A 472 13.94 -6.55 22.97
CA GLN A 472 14.81 -7.72 23.07
C GLN A 472 15.97 -7.70 22.08
N VAL A 473 15.92 -6.86 21.04
CA VAL A 473 17.02 -6.65 20.10
C VAL A 473 18.10 -5.84 20.81
N ALA A 474 19.25 -6.45 21.03
CA ALA A 474 20.38 -5.82 21.74
C ALA A 474 21.29 -5.06 20.78
N GLU A 475 21.62 -5.69 19.65
CA GLU A 475 22.60 -5.17 18.68
C GLU A 475 22.13 -5.44 17.26
N ILE A 476 22.40 -4.47 16.39
CA ILE A 476 22.35 -4.64 14.94
C ILE A 476 23.77 -4.46 14.42
N ALA A 477 24.16 -5.26 13.44
CA ALA A 477 25.47 -5.14 12.80
C ALA A 477 25.34 -5.31 11.30
N PHE A 478 26.37 -4.88 10.58
CA PHE A 478 26.49 -5.06 9.15
C PHE A 478 27.80 -5.77 8.84
N GLN A 479 27.73 -6.81 8.01
CA GLN A 479 28.88 -7.54 7.52
C GLN A 479 29.11 -7.23 6.04
N CYS A 480 30.35 -6.88 5.69
CA CYS A 480 30.74 -6.72 4.29
C CYS A 480 31.31 -8.04 3.75
N LEU A 481 30.68 -8.55 2.70
CA LEU A 481 31.02 -9.81 2.04
C LEU A 481 31.67 -9.51 0.67
N PRO A 482 33.02 -9.43 0.56
CA PRO A 482 33.68 -9.09 -0.69
C PRO A 482 33.52 -10.20 -1.74
N ASP A 483 33.44 -9.83 -3.03
CA ASP A 483 33.48 -10.81 -4.12
C ASP A 483 34.87 -11.46 -4.17
N ALA A 484 34.91 -12.78 -4.14
CA ALA A 484 36.16 -13.54 -4.22
C ALA A 484 36.99 -13.18 -5.46
N ARG A 485 36.35 -12.75 -6.56
CA ARG A 485 37.01 -12.30 -7.80
C ARG A 485 37.58 -10.89 -7.72
N SER A 486 37.23 -10.12 -6.68
CA SER A 486 37.68 -8.73 -6.50
C SER A 486 39.04 -8.61 -5.82
N GLU A 487 39.71 -9.71 -5.48
CA GLU A 487 40.99 -9.74 -4.74
C GLU A 487 41.00 -8.87 -3.46
N GLY A 488 39.84 -8.74 -2.80
CA GLY A 488 39.70 -7.94 -1.57
C GLY A 488 39.46 -6.45 -1.78
N ALA A 489 39.25 -5.99 -3.03
CA ALA A 489 38.95 -4.59 -3.35
C ALA A 489 37.47 -4.19 -3.10
N GLY A 490 36.62 -5.13 -2.69
CA GLY A 490 35.21 -4.87 -2.37
C GLY A 490 35.05 -3.87 -1.22
N SER A 491 33.95 -3.10 -1.25
CA SER A 491 33.63 -2.15 -0.18
C SER A 491 32.15 -2.12 0.12
N CYS A 492 31.80 -1.91 1.38
CA CYS A 492 30.43 -1.73 1.82
C CYS A 492 30.31 -0.48 2.67
N ARG A 493 29.30 0.31 2.38
CA ARG A 493 28.95 1.50 3.17
C ARG A 493 27.45 1.56 3.38
N VAL A 494 27.06 1.77 4.62
CA VAL A 494 25.67 2.08 4.99
C VAL A 494 25.59 3.58 5.19
N ASP A 495 24.81 4.26 4.36
CA ASP A 495 24.68 5.72 4.41
C ASP A 495 23.63 6.18 5.40
N ALA A 496 22.53 5.45 5.48
CA ALA A 496 21.40 5.76 6.33
C ALA A 496 20.65 4.48 6.69
N ILE A 497 20.02 4.50 7.86
CA ILE A 497 18.97 3.55 8.22
C ILE A 497 17.65 4.29 8.09
N GLY A 498 16.72 3.72 7.33
CA GLY A 498 15.38 4.28 7.16
C GLY A 498 14.50 3.90 8.33
N LYS A 499 14.36 2.58 8.57
CA LYS A 499 13.52 2.04 9.64
C LYS A 499 13.86 0.59 9.98
N MET A 500 13.39 0.18 11.16
CA MET A 500 13.43 -1.20 11.65
C MET A 500 12.08 -1.55 12.28
N PHE A 501 11.46 -2.64 11.85
CA PHE A 501 10.10 -2.99 12.27
C PHE A 501 9.82 -4.49 12.20
N PHE A 502 8.70 -4.89 12.78
CA PHE A 502 8.12 -6.23 12.68
C PHE A 502 6.74 -6.14 12.00
N LEU A 503 6.26 -7.26 11.45
CA LEU A 503 4.85 -7.38 11.10
C LEU A 503 4.06 -7.85 12.32
N ASN A 504 2.90 -7.25 12.58
CA ASN A 504 2.02 -7.72 13.64
C ASN A 504 1.12 -8.88 13.18
N SER A 505 0.28 -9.37 14.09
CA SER A 505 -0.64 -10.49 13.83
C SER A 505 -1.65 -10.28 12.68
N LYS A 506 -1.87 -9.03 12.25
CA LYS A 506 -2.71 -8.69 11.09
C LYS A 506 -1.90 -8.55 9.80
N GLN A 507 -0.60 -8.89 9.82
CA GLN A 507 0.33 -8.72 8.71
C GLN A 507 0.49 -7.26 8.30
N THR A 508 0.41 -6.33 9.25
CA THR A 508 0.71 -4.91 8.98
C THR A 508 2.03 -4.52 9.65
N PRO A 509 2.85 -3.66 9.02
CA PRO A 509 4.06 -3.12 9.64
C PRO A 509 3.75 -2.40 10.96
N ASP A 510 4.39 -2.80 12.04
CA ASP A 510 4.40 -2.01 13.26
C ASP A 510 5.24 -0.74 13.08
N PRO A 511 5.04 0.29 13.92
CA PRO A 511 5.87 1.49 13.89
C PRO A 511 7.36 1.16 14.00
N SER A 512 8.19 1.91 13.26
CA SER A 512 9.64 1.77 13.37
C SER A 512 10.08 2.01 14.81
N PHE A 513 10.82 1.06 15.39
CA PHE A 513 11.44 1.26 16.70
C PHE A 513 12.82 1.91 16.58
N TYR A 514 13.37 2.00 15.37
CA TYR A 514 14.55 2.82 15.08
C TYR A 514 14.14 4.28 14.87
N ARG A 515 14.85 5.22 15.53
CA ARG A 515 14.62 6.67 15.37
C ARG A 515 15.79 7.33 14.63
N PRO A 516 15.55 7.95 13.47
CA PRO A 516 16.58 8.68 12.73
C PRO A 516 17.23 9.77 13.58
N GLY A 517 18.56 9.91 13.50
CA GLY A 517 19.34 10.90 14.25
C GLY A 517 19.94 10.40 15.57
N MET A 518 19.67 9.16 15.99
CA MET A 518 20.40 8.50 17.08
C MET A 518 21.88 8.29 16.75
N ASP A 519 22.21 8.09 15.46
CA ASP A 519 23.54 7.71 15.04
C ASP A 519 24.04 8.58 13.86
N ARG A 520 25.32 8.99 13.91
CA ARG A 520 25.98 9.75 12.82
C ARG A 520 26.60 8.78 11.82
N GLY A 521 25.81 8.32 10.84
CA GLY A 521 26.36 7.73 9.61
C GLY A 521 27.18 8.76 8.81
N PRO A 522 27.91 8.33 7.76
CA PRO A 522 27.89 6.99 7.17
C PRO A 522 28.79 5.98 7.90
N TRP A 523 28.45 4.69 7.81
CA TRP A 523 29.26 3.59 8.33
C TRP A 523 29.99 2.87 7.20
N VAL A 524 31.32 2.99 7.18
CA VAL A 524 32.16 2.20 6.28
C VAL A 524 32.48 0.87 6.95
N ILE A 525 32.23 -0.22 6.22
CA ILE A 525 32.44 -1.59 6.67
C ILE A 525 33.57 -2.16 5.78
N PRO A 526 34.78 -2.34 6.31
CA PRO A 526 35.88 -2.93 5.55
C PRO A 526 35.52 -4.33 5.04
N ALA A 527 36.12 -4.72 3.91
CA ALA A 527 35.92 -6.04 3.31
C ALA A 527 36.18 -7.16 4.33
N GLY A 528 35.22 -8.08 4.49
CA GLY A 528 35.32 -9.21 5.41
C GLY A 528 35.08 -8.87 6.88
N GLU A 529 34.86 -7.60 7.22
CA GLU A 529 34.61 -7.16 8.59
C GLU A 529 33.12 -7.03 8.93
N ILE A 530 32.84 -7.03 10.23
CA ILE A 530 31.56 -6.70 10.84
C ILE A 530 31.68 -5.36 11.56
N ARG A 531 30.65 -4.52 11.43
CA ARG A 531 30.51 -3.26 12.18
C ARG A 531 29.18 -3.22 12.90
N LEU A 532 29.23 -2.98 14.22
CA LEU A 532 28.03 -2.75 15.04
C LEU A 532 27.43 -1.38 14.71
N LEU A 533 26.12 -1.35 14.59
CA LEU A 533 25.33 -0.13 14.64
C LEU A 533 25.25 0.31 16.12
N PRO A 534 25.66 1.55 16.46
CA PRO A 534 25.65 2.01 17.84
C PRO A 534 24.23 2.34 18.31
N LEU A 535 23.41 1.34 18.61
CA LEU A 535 22.08 1.55 19.22
C LEU A 535 22.25 2.18 20.61
N ARG A 536 21.71 3.39 20.84
CA ARG A 536 21.65 4.05 22.14
C ARG A 536 20.28 3.98 22.78
#